data_AF-A0A822YEK3-F1
#
_entry.id   AF-A0A822YEK3-F1
#
_cell.length_a   1.000
_cell.length_b   1.000
_cell.length_c   1.000
_cell.angle_alpha   90.00
_cell.angle_beta   90.00
_cell.angle_gamma   90.00
#
_symmetry.space_group_name_H-M   'P 1'
#
loop_
_entity.id
_entity.type
_entity.pdbx_description
1 polymer ?
#
loop_
_entity_poly.entity_id
_entity_poly.type
_entity_poly.pdbx_seq_one_letter_code
_entity_poly.pdbx_strand_id
1 'polypeptide(L)'
;MVAALLFVPSLPLLSPGALMAPLIQEERLQRLKHRMKIYFDASRPDHQDALRALWSATYPGQELHGLISEQWKEMGWQGRDPSTDFRGAGFISLENLLFFAKTFSTSFQRLLNKQGGKRATWEYPFAVAGVNITFMIMQMLDLDSSKPRTFVRAVFIQMLSENEWAFDLLYCVAFMVMDKQWLEKNATYMEFNDVLKSTRAQLERELLMNEVLRIEDMPSYGLLY
;
A
#
# COMPACT_ATOMS: atom_id res chain seq x y z
N MET A 1 19.16 8.15 -66.07
CA MET A 1 18.32 8.89 -65.11
C MET A 1 17.38 7.88 -64.46
N VAL A 2 17.68 7.55 -63.20
CA VAL A 2 16.82 7.09 -62.08
C VAL A 2 15.69 6.06 -62.34
N ALA A 3 15.83 4.90 -61.70
CA ALA A 3 14.75 4.26 -60.94
C ALA A 3 15.36 3.34 -59.87
N ALA A 4 15.76 3.93 -58.74
CA ALA A 4 16.13 3.18 -57.54
C ALA A 4 14.84 2.71 -56.85
N LEU A 5 14.60 1.39 -56.86
CA LEU A 5 13.54 0.76 -56.09
C LEU A 5 13.85 0.95 -54.60
N LEU A 6 12.99 1.69 -53.91
CA LEU A 6 13.03 1.90 -52.47
C LEU A 6 12.77 0.57 -51.76
N PHE A 7 13.80 0.05 -51.10
CA PHE A 7 13.68 -1.02 -50.12
C PHE A 7 13.02 -0.40 -48.88
N VAL A 8 11.69 -0.55 -48.75
CA VAL A 8 11.00 -0.22 -47.51
C VAL A 8 11.27 -1.37 -46.54
N PRO A 9 11.98 -1.16 -45.42
CA PRO A 9 12.13 -2.21 -44.43
C PRO A 9 10.74 -2.53 -43.89
N SER A 10 10.36 -3.80 -43.95
CA SER A 10 9.13 -4.28 -43.32
C SER A 10 9.25 -3.98 -41.83
N LEU A 11 8.42 -3.06 -41.32
CA LEU A 11 8.26 -2.88 -39.88
C LEU A 11 7.89 -4.24 -39.29
N PRO A 12 8.61 -4.75 -38.28
CA PRO A 12 8.24 -6.01 -37.65
C PRO A 12 6.81 -5.85 -37.12
N LEU A 13 5.91 -6.73 -37.58
CA LEU A 13 4.56 -6.85 -37.04
C LEU A 13 4.70 -7.11 -35.54
N LEU A 14 4.36 -6.12 -34.73
CA LEU A 14 4.31 -6.24 -33.28
C LEU A 14 3.37 -7.41 -32.95
N SER A 15 3.88 -8.41 -32.22
CA SER A 15 3.05 -9.53 -31.80
C SER A 15 1.86 -9.02 -30.98
N PRO A 16 0.69 -9.70 -31.02
CA PRO A 16 -0.48 -9.28 -30.25
C PRO A 16 -0.17 -9.07 -28.75
N GLY A 17 0.74 -9.86 -28.19
CA GLY A 17 1.20 -9.72 -26.80
C GLY A 17 1.96 -8.41 -26.53
N ALA A 18 2.74 -7.90 -27.49
CA ALA A 18 3.47 -6.64 -27.36
C ALA A 18 2.55 -5.41 -27.36
N LEU A 19 1.36 -5.51 -27.96
CA LEU A 19 0.34 -4.46 -27.96
C LEU A 19 -0.58 -4.52 -26.72
N MET A 20 -0.70 -5.68 -26.08
CA MET A 20 -1.56 -5.88 -24.90
C MET A 20 -0.91 -5.38 -23.61
N ALA A 21 0.42 -5.50 -23.44
CA ALA A 21 1.11 -5.13 -22.22
C ALA A 21 0.95 -3.62 -21.84
N PRO A 22 1.09 -2.65 -22.78
CA PRO A 22 0.81 -1.24 -22.48
C PRO A 22 -0.64 -0.97 -22.09
N LEU A 23 -1.60 -1.72 -22.65
CA LEU A 23 -3.03 -1.58 -22.33
C LEU A 23 -3.34 -2.06 -20.92
N ILE A 24 -2.78 -3.21 -20.51
CA ILE A 24 -2.94 -3.74 -19.15
C ILE A 24 -2.30 -2.81 -18.12
N GLN A 25 -1.12 -2.27 -18.41
CA GLN A 25 -0.46 -1.29 -17.55
C GLN A 25 -1.34 -0.06 -17.32
N GLU A 26 -1.88 0.52 -18.41
CA GLU A 26 -2.75 1.69 -18.33
C GLU A 26 -4.04 1.39 -17.55
N GLU A 27 -4.69 0.25 -17.83
CA GLU A 27 -5.90 -0.18 -17.11
C GLU A 27 -5.65 -0.29 -15.59
N ARG A 28 -4.57 -0.99 -15.20
CA ARG A 28 -4.21 -1.16 -13.79
C ARG A 28 -3.86 0.16 -13.12
N LEU A 29 -3.15 1.04 -13.82
CA LEU A 29 -2.81 2.38 -13.34
C LEU A 29 -4.08 3.23 -13.13
N GLN A 30 -5.01 3.23 -14.09
CA GLN A 30 -6.26 3.97 -13.97
C GLN A 30 -7.13 3.44 -12.84
N ARG A 31 -7.19 2.11 -12.66
CA ARG A 31 -7.92 1.50 -11.54
C ARG A 31 -7.30 1.88 -10.19
N LEU A 32 -5.97 1.86 -10.07
CA LEU A 32 -5.30 2.29 -8.83
C LEU A 32 -5.54 3.78 -8.54
N LYS A 33 -5.42 4.65 -9.56
CA LYS A 33 -5.76 6.07 -9.45
C LYS A 33 -7.20 6.31 -9.05
N HIS A 34 -8.13 5.50 -9.57
CA HIS A 34 -9.53 5.57 -9.18
C HIS A 34 -9.69 5.22 -7.70
N ARG A 35 -9.14 4.09 -7.23
CA ARG A 35 -9.16 3.68 -5.81
C ARG A 35 -8.62 4.78 -4.89
N MET A 36 -7.51 5.42 -5.27
CA MET A 36 -6.88 6.53 -4.53
C MET A 36 -7.76 7.78 -4.37
N LYS A 37 -8.80 7.94 -5.20
CA LYS A 37 -9.70 9.11 -5.19
C LYS A 37 -11.01 8.85 -4.45
N ILE A 38 -11.26 7.62 -4.02
CA ILE A 38 -12.48 7.28 -3.29
C ILE A 38 -12.32 7.71 -1.82
N TYR A 39 -13.10 8.69 -1.40
CA TYR A 39 -13.24 9.03 0.01
C TYR A 39 -14.05 7.97 0.74
N PHE A 40 -13.74 7.71 2.01
CA PHE A 40 -14.58 6.86 2.84
C PHE A 40 -15.96 7.53 3.07
N ASP A 41 -17.04 6.80 2.85
CA ASP A 41 -18.41 7.25 3.09
C ASP A 41 -19.12 6.27 4.05
N ALA A 42 -19.45 6.74 5.25
CA ALA A 42 -20.09 5.93 6.28
C ALA A 42 -21.53 5.51 5.91
N SER A 43 -22.16 6.15 4.92
CA SER A 43 -23.51 5.81 4.45
C SER A 43 -23.52 4.70 3.39
N ARG A 44 -22.38 4.42 2.77
CA ARG A 44 -22.24 3.44 1.69
C ARG A 44 -22.16 1.99 2.23
N PRO A 45 -23.06 1.08 1.83
CA PRO A 45 -23.06 -0.30 2.32
C PRO A 45 -21.74 -1.04 2.08
N ASP A 46 -21.13 -0.87 0.90
CA ASP A 46 -19.87 -1.52 0.54
C ASP A 46 -18.68 -1.04 1.40
N HIS A 47 -18.68 0.23 1.80
CA HIS A 47 -17.67 0.77 2.72
C HIS A 47 -17.85 0.25 4.15
N GLN A 48 -19.09 0.15 4.60
CA GLN A 48 -19.43 -0.44 5.88
C GLN A 48 -19.05 -1.93 5.93
N ASP A 49 -19.30 -2.66 4.84
CA ASP A 49 -18.96 -4.08 4.73
C ASP A 49 -17.44 -4.30 4.75
N ALA A 50 -16.66 -3.39 4.15
CA ALA A 50 -15.21 -3.41 4.26
C ALA A 50 -14.73 -3.23 5.72
N LEU A 51 -15.36 -2.36 6.52
CA LEU A 51 -15.06 -2.24 7.96
C LEU A 51 -15.41 -3.53 8.72
N ARG A 52 -16.60 -4.11 8.47
CA ARG A 52 -17.00 -5.38 9.11
C ARG A 52 -16.04 -6.52 8.74
N ALA A 53 -15.60 -6.56 7.48
CA ALA A 53 -14.63 -7.53 6.99
C ALA A 53 -13.27 -7.34 7.64
N LEU A 54 -12.82 -6.09 7.81
CA LEU A 54 -11.57 -5.78 8.52
C LEU A 54 -11.65 -6.23 9.98
N TRP A 55 -12.74 -5.91 10.68
CA TRP A 55 -12.95 -6.36 12.05
C TRP A 55 -12.88 -7.89 12.16
N SER A 56 -13.63 -8.59 11.31
CA SER A 56 -13.70 -10.06 11.31
C SER A 56 -12.34 -10.71 11.02
N ALA A 57 -11.52 -10.12 10.15
CA ALA A 57 -10.17 -10.58 9.87
C ALA A 57 -9.18 -10.26 11.00
N THR A 58 -9.40 -9.15 11.72
CA THR A 58 -8.55 -8.67 12.82
C THR A 58 -8.82 -9.44 14.11
N TYR A 59 -10.09 -9.73 14.42
CA TYR A 59 -10.52 -10.39 15.65
C TYR A 59 -11.43 -11.59 15.35
N PRO A 60 -10.86 -12.71 14.85
CA PRO A 60 -11.64 -13.90 14.55
C PRO A 60 -12.45 -14.38 15.77
N GLY A 61 -13.75 -14.57 15.58
CA GLY A 61 -14.66 -15.02 16.65
C GLY A 61 -15.16 -13.93 17.60
N GLN A 62 -14.80 -12.66 17.40
CA GLN A 62 -15.34 -11.53 18.16
C GLN A 62 -16.37 -10.76 17.33
N GLU A 63 -17.58 -10.63 17.86
CA GLU A 63 -18.64 -9.85 17.22
C GLU A 63 -18.35 -8.35 17.28
N LEU A 64 -18.58 -7.65 16.17
CA LEU A 64 -18.58 -6.18 16.13
C LEU A 64 -19.97 -5.69 16.54
N HIS A 65 -20.08 -5.04 17.70
CA HIS A 65 -21.35 -4.53 18.21
C HIS A 65 -21.92 -3.39 17.36
N GLY A 66 -21.06 -2.67 16.63
CA GLY A 66 -21.47 -1.63 15.72
C GLY A 66 -20.30 -0.93 15.06
N LEU A 67 -20.56 -0.29 13.92
CA LEU A 67 -19.56 0.49 13.18
C LEU A 67 -19.06 1.70 13.97
N ILE A 68 -19.82 2.17 14.96
CA ILE A 68 -19.42 3.22 15.90
C ILE A 68 -19.42 2.64 17.31
N SER A 69 -18.29 2.11 17.77
CA SER A 69 -18.14 1.42 19.06
C SER A 69 -16.73 1.59 19.64
N GLU A 70 -16.60 1.48 20.97
CA GLU A 70 -15.30 1.60 21.65
C GLU A 70 -14.31 0.51 21.24
N GLN A 71 -14.81 -0.61 20.70
CA GLN A 71 -14.03 -1.75 20.21
C GLN A 71 -12.95 -1.33 19.19
N TRP A 72 -13.21 -0.30 18.39
CA TRP A 72 -12.24 0.20 17.42
C TRP A 72 -10.96 0.75 18.06
N LYS A 73 -11.02 1.27 19.29
CA LYS A 73 -9.81 1.73 19.98
C LYS A 73 -8.81 0.60 20.24
N GLU A 74 -9.28 -0.65 20.37
CA GLU A 74 -8.41 -1.82 20.55
C GLU A 74 -7.51 -2.06 19.33
N MET A 75 -8.00 -1.74 18.13
CA MET A 75 -7.24 -1.81 16.88
C MET A 75 -6.34 -0.57 16.67
N GLY A 76 -6.39 0.41 17.56
CA GLY A 76 -5.63 1.65 17.45
C GLY A 76 -6.23 2.67 16.48
N TRP A 77 -7.55 2.72 16.33
CA TRP A 77 -8.25 3.88 15.75
C TRP A 77 -8.27 5.06 16.74
N GLN A 78 -8.34 6.32 16.27
CA GLN A 78 -8.28 7.49 17.17
C GLN A 78 -9.50 7.58 18.11
N GLY A 79 -10.66 7.12 17.63
CA GLY A 79 -11.91 7.16 18.36
C GLY A 79 -12.75 5.91 18.16
N ARG A 80 -14.00 5.98 18.63
CA ARG A 80 -15.00 4.92 18.43
C ARG A 80 -15.54 4.82 17.00
N ASP A 81 -15.19 5.77 16.14
CA ASP A 81 -15.67 5.86 14.77
C ASP A 81 -14.45 5.94 13.82
N PRO A 82 -14.09 4.83 13.14
CA PRO A 82 -12.97 4.80 12.20
C PRO A 82 -13.11 5.80 11.03
N SER A 83 -14.33 6.24 10.71
CA SER A 83 -14.58 7.12 9.56
C SER A 83 -13.80 8.44 9.66
N THR A 84 -13.49 8.90 10.88
CA THR A 84 -12.76 10.14 11.10
C THR A 84 -11.28 10.08 10.73
N ASP A 85 -10.71 8.88 10.71
CA ASP A 85 -9.27 8.66 10.48
C ASP A 85 -8.91 8.60 8.98
N PHE A 86 -9.87 8.27 8.11
CA PHE A 86 -9.64 8.10 6.67
C PHE A 86 -9.45 9.41 5.88
N ARG A 87 -9.38 10.57 6.53
CA ARG A 87 -9.33 11.88 5.86
C ARG A 87 -8.09 12.08 4.99
N GLY A 88 -6.96 11.47 5.35
CA GLY A 88 -5.70 11.61 4.61
C GLY A 88 -5.62 10.72 3.37
N ALA A 89 -5.87 9.41 3.53
CA ALA A 89 -5.67 8.40 2.49
C ALA A 89 -6.96 7.91 1.81
N GLY A 90 -8.13 8.22 2.35
CA GLY A 90 -9.41 7.75 1.81
C GLY A 90 -9.65 6.24 2.00
N PHE A 91 -10.60 5.72 1.23
CA PHE A 91 -11.09 4.34 1.35
C PHE A 91 -10.01 3.29 1.05
N ILE A 92 -9.05 3.57 0.16
CA ILE A 92 -7.96 2.64 -0.18
C ILE A 92 -7.13 2.23 1.04
N SER A 93 -7.00 3.06 2.07
CA SER A 93 -6.30 2.68 3.29
C SER A 93 -7.01 1.60 4.12
N LEU A 94 -8.35 1.56 4.08
CA LEU A 94 -9.14 0.47 4.63
C LEU A 94 -8.95 -0.81 3.80
N GLU A 95 -8.94 -0.68 2.47
CA GLU A 95 -8.65 -1.82 1.58
C GLU A 95 -7.25 -2.40 1.85
N ASN A 96 -6.25 -1.55 2.07
CA ASN A 96 -4.89 -1.97 2.37
C ASN A 96 -4.78 -2.71 3.71
N LEU A 97 -5.40 -2.19 4.78
CA LEU A 97 -5.48 -2.86 6.07
C LEU A 97 -6.14 -4.24 5.94
N LEU A 98 -7.26 -4.31 5.19
CA LEU A 98 -7.98 -5.55 4.95
C LEU A 98 -7.16 -6.55 4.12
N PHE A 99 -6.46 -6.07 3.09
CA PHE A 99 -5.57 -6.87 2.29
C PHE A 99 -4.45 -7.48 3.14
N PHE A 100 -3.83 -6.68 4.02
CA PHE A 100 -2.79 -7.16 4.91
C PHE A 100 -3.32 -8.21 5.89
N ALA A 101 -4.46 -7.94 6.54
CA ALA A 101 -5.09 -8.86 7.48
C ALA A 101 -5.42 -10.22 6.85
N LYS A 102 -5.86 -10.24 5.58
CA LYS A 102 -6.22 -11.46 4.86
C LYS A 102 -5.03 -12.20 4.25
N THR A 103 -4.04 -11.47 3.74
CA THR A 103 -2.94 -12.04 2.93
C THR A 103 -1.78 -12.48 3.80
N PHE A 104 -1.40 -11.68 4.80
CA PHE A 104 -0.28 -11.96 5.71
C PHE A 104 -0.77 -11.94 7.15
N SER A 105 -1.81 -12.72 7.44
CA SER A 105 -2.53 -12.74 8.72
C SER A 105 -1.59 -12.94 9.92
N THR A 106 -0.57 -13.78 9.80
CA THR A 106 0.42 -14.01 10.87
C THR A 106 1.19 -12.72 11.19
N SER A 107 1.74 -12.05 10.18
CA SER A 107 2.51 -10.82 10.37
C SER A 107 1.62 -9.65 10.81
N PHE A 108 0.41 -9.55 10.25
CA PHE A 108 -0.59 -8.60 10.71
C PHE A 108 -0.92 -8.79 12.20
N GLN A 109 -1.15 -10.04 12.64
CA GLN A 109 -1.42 -10.35 14.06
C GLN A 109 -0.20 -10.11 14.94
N ARG A 110 1.02 -10.37 14.46
CA ARG A 110 2.26 -10.05 15.20
C ARG A 110 2.39 -8.55 15.46
N LEU A 111 2.10 -7.72 14.45
CA LEU A 111 2.08 -6.26 14.58
C LEU A 111 0.98 -5.78 15.52
N LEU A 112 -0.27 -6.22 15.28
CA LEU A 112 -1.43 -5.85 16.09
C LEU A 112 -1.22 -6.18 17.58
N ASN A 113 -0.73 -7.38 17.86
CA ASN A 113 -0.49 -7.87 19.23
C ASN A 113 0.88 -7.44 19.78
N LYS A 114 1.70 -6.72 18.99
CA LYS A 114 3.00 -6.16 19.39
C LYS A 114 3.95 -7.21 19.93
N GLN A 115 3.99 -8.39 19.31
CA GLN A 115 4.74 -9.55 19.82
C GLN A 115 6.27 -9.35 19.85
N GLY A 116 6.78 -8.29 19.20
CA GLY A 116 8.22 -7.93 19.18
C GLY A 116 8.68 -6.90 20.21
N GLY A 117 7.78 -6.29 21.00
CA GLY A 117 8.11 -5.15 21.89
C GLY A 117 7.55 -5.24 23.32
N LYS A 118 7.85 -4.25 24.17
CA LYS A 118 7.35 -4.18 25.57
C LYS A 118 6.08 -3.32 25.65
N ARG A 119 4.93 -3.92 25.93
CA ARG A 119 3.58 -3.28 25.86
C ARG A 119 3.42 -1.86 26.47
N ALA A 120 4.17 -1.47 27.50
CA ALA A 120 3.95 -0.23 28.26
C ALA A 120 4.59 1.06 27.70
N THR A 121 5.40 1.00 26.64
CA THR A 121 6.18 2.17 26.13
C THR A 121 6.13 2.38 24.61
N TRP A 122 5.22 1.70 23.87
CA TRP A 122 5.42 1.41 22.43
C TRP A 122 4.44 2.00 21.42
N GLU A 123 3.46 2.79 21.82
CA GLU A 123 2.23 2.83 21.02
C GLU A 123 2.20 3.94 19.98
N TYR A 124 2.60 3.62 18.74
CA TYR A 124 1.88 4.20 17.63
C TYR A 124 0.48 3.54 17.53
N PRO A 125 -0.56 4.31 17.21
CA PRO A 125 -1.90 3.77 16.97
C PRO A 125 -1.90 2.91 15.70
N PHE A 126 -2.06 1.58 15.83
CA PHE A 126 -1.85 0.61 14.74
C PHE A 126 -2.67 0.94 13.48
N ALA A 127 -3.99 1.06 13.58
CA ALA A 127 -4.83 1.36 12.43
C ALA A 127 -4.50 2.73 11.80
N VAL A 128 -4.31 3.76 12.62
CA VAL A 128 -3.94 5.11 12.18
C VAL A 128 -2.58 5.11 11.50
N ALA A 129 -1.62 4.32 11.99
CA ALA A 129 -0.32 4.16 11.34
C ALA A 129 -0.47 3.51 9.97
N GLY A 130 -1.33 2.50 9.85
CA GLY A 130 -1.74 1.95 8.56
C GLY A 130 -2.25 3.02 7.60
N VAL A 131 -3.18 3.88 8.03
CA VAL A 131 -3.69 4.97 7.18
C VAL A 131 -2.57 5.93 6.74
N ASN A 132 -1.67 6.29 7.66
CA ASN A 132 -0.54 7.18 7.34
C ASN A 132 0.48 6.53 6.40
N ILE A 133 0.69 5.21 6.47
CA ILE A 133 1.54 4.47 5.53
C ILE A 133 0.95 4.53 4.12
N THR A 134 -0.35 4.28 3.95
CA THR A 134 -1.01 4.44 2.65
C THR A 134 -0.83 5.84 2.10
N PHE A 135 -1.07 6.87 2.92
CA PHE A 135 -0.88 8.26 2.52
C PHE A 135 0.56 8.57 2.10
N MET A 136 1.54 8.08 2.86
CA MET A 136 2.97 8.24 2.56
C MET A 136 3.34 7.59 1.22
N ILE A 137 2.83 6.39 0.92
CA ILE A 137 3.08 5.72 -0.36
C ILE A 137 2.41 6.50 -1.51
N MET A 138 1.19 7.01 -1.32
CA MET A 138 0.52 7.87 -2.31
C MET A 138 1.36 9.11 -2.65
N GLN A 139 1.91 9.79 -1.64
CA GLN A 139 2.81 10.93 -1.82
C GLN A 139 4.17 10.54 -2.42
N MET A 140 4.65 9.34 -2.14
CA MET A 140 5.91 8.81 -2.69
C MET A 140 5.80 8.55 -4.19
N LEU A 141 4.68 7.97 -4.62
CA LEU A 141 4.45 7.59 -6.00
C LEU A 141 3.91 8.74 -6.87
N ASP A 142 3.20 9.71 -6.28
CA ASP A 142 2.61 10.89 -6.94
C ASP A 142 1.97 10.54 -8.30
N LEU A 143 1.11 9.51 -8.32
CA LEU A 143 0.59 8.93 -9.56
C LEU A 143 -0.29 9.91 -10.35
N ASP A 144 -0.96 10.84 -9.69
CA ASP A 144 -1.84 11.85 -10.31
C ASP A 144 -1.08 12.99 -11.00
N SER A 145 0.24 13.11 -10.79
CA SER A 145 1.08 14.11 -11.41
C SER A 145 1.17 13.91 -12.93
N SER A 146 0.89 14.97 -13.70
CA SER A 146 1.03 14.97 -15.16
C SER A 146 2.48 14.87 -15.65
N LYS A 147 3.46 15.15 -14.77
CA LYS A 147 4.89 15.01 -15.04
C LYS A 147 5.47 13.87 -14.20
N PRO A 148 6.23 12.93 -14.77
CA PRO A 148 6.98 11.96 -13.98
C PRO A 148 7.99 12.73 -13.12
N ARG A 149 7.79 12.71 -11.80
CA ARG A 149 8.62 13.46 -10.84
C ARG A 149 9.81 12.68 -10.32
N THR A 150 9.73 11.35 -10.30
CA THR A 150 10.74 10.47 -9.70
C THR A 150 10.91 9.18 -10.49
N PHE A 151 12.11 8.60 -10.47
CA PHE A 151 12.36 7.26 -11.04
C PHE A 151 11.58 6.17 -10.31
N VAL A 152 11.35 6.34 -8.99
CA VAL A 152 10.54 5.43 -8.16
C VAL A 152 9.14 5.24 -8.74
N ARG A 153 8.50 6.32 -9.21
CA ARG A 153 7.19 6.24 -9.88
C ARG A 153 7.24 5.36 -11.13
N ALA A 154 8.25 5.55 -11.98
CA ALA A 154 8.37 4.80 -13.23
C ALA A 154 8.59 3.30 -12.95
N VAL A 155 9.46 2.97 -12.00
CA VAL A 155 9.71 1.59 -11.60
C VAL A 155 8.45 0.94 -11.01
N PHE A 156 7.74 1.65 -10.13
CA PHE A 156 6.48 1.14 -9.58
C PHE A 156 5.41 0.87 -10.66
N ILE A 157 5.28 1.75 -11.65
CA ILE A 157 4.32 1.56 -12.75
C ILE A 157 4.67 0.30 -13.57
N GLN A 158 5.97 0.00 -13.73
CA GLN A 158 6.40 -1.26 -14.35
C GLN A 158 5.98 -2.46 -13.49
N MET A 159 6.23 -2.42 -12.18
CA MET A 159 5.82 -3.50 -11.26
C MET A 159 4.31 -3.70 -11.24
N LEU A 160 3.52 -2.63 -11.29
CA LEU A 160 2.05 -2.66 -11.36
C LEU A 160 1.56 -3.34 -12.64
N SER A 161 2.28 -3.18 -13.76
CA SER A 161 1.94 -3.86 -15.02
C SER A 161 2.05 -5.38 -14.94
N GLU A 162 2.92 -5.89 -14.05
CA GLU A 162 3.10 -7.32 -13.80
C GLU A 162 2.12 -7.84 -12.74
N ASN A 163 1.97 -7.12 -11.62
CA ASN A 163 1.09 -7.50 -10.51
C ASN A 163 0.10 -6.39 -10.15
N GLU A 164 -1.21 -6.67 -10.28
CA GLU A 164 -2.25 -5.71 -9.90
C GLU A 164 -2.29 -5.35 -8.41
N TRP A 165 -1.76 -6.23 -7.56
CA TRP A 165 -1.68 -6.04 -6.11
C TRP A 165 -0.38 -5.35 -5.68
N ALA A 166 0.45 -4.85 -6.61
CA ALA A 166 1.73 -4.24 -6.28
C ALA A 166 1.62 -3.11 -5.23
N PHE A 167 0.57 -2.29 -5.29
CA PHE A 167 0.34 -1.24 -4.28
C PHE A 167 0.04 -1.83 -2.90
N ASP A 168 -0.85 -2.83 -2.84
CA ASP A 168 -1.28 -3.47 -1.59
C ASP A 168 -0.15 -4.33 -0.97
N LEU A 169 0.71 -4.95 -1.79
CA LEU A 169 1.93 -5.61 -1.35
C LEU A 169 2.96 -4.61 -0.81
N LEU A 170 3.18 -3.50 -1.53
CA LEU A 170 4.10 -2.45 -1.10
C LEU A 170 3.66 -1.85 0.25
N TYR A 171 2.35 -1.70 0.45
CA TYR A 171 1.78 -1.32 1.74
C TYR A 171 2.15 -2.29 2.87
N CYS A 172 2.00 -3.60 2.66
CA CYS A 172 2.34 -4.60 3.67
C CYS A 172 3.83 -4.55 4.02
N VAL A 173 4.71 -4.46 3.00
CA VAL A 173 6.16 -4.29 3.20
C VAL A 173 6.45 -3.00 3.97
N ALA A 174 5.84 -1.88 3.59
CA ALA A 174 6.03 -0.59 4.24
C ALA A 174 5.65 -0.62 5.73
N PHE A 175 4.58 -1.35 6.08
CA PHE A 175 4.16 -1.51 7.46
C PHE A 175 5.21 -2.28 8.27
N MET A 176 5.71 -3.41 7.74
CA MET A 176 6.76 -4.18 8.41
C MET A 176 8.07 -3.38 8.54
N VAL A 177 8.43 -2.58 7.54
CA VAL A 177 9.61 -1.69 7.60
C VAL A 177 9.42 -0.62 8.67
N MET A 178 8.24 0.01 8.72
CA MET A 178 7.91 1.04 9.71
C MET A 178 8.01 0.48 11.13
N ASP A 179 7.40 -0.68 11.40
CA ASP A 179 7.44 -1.33 12.71
C ASP A 179 8.88 -1.73 13.08
N LYS A 180 9.63 -2.33 12.16
CA LYS A 180 11.05 -2.66 12.39
C LYS A 180 11.87 -1.42 12.77
N GLN A 181 11.73 -0.32 12.04
CA GLN A 181 12.46 0.92 12.34
C GLN A 181 11.99 1.55 13.65
N TRP A 182 10.69 1.50 13.94
CA TRP A 182 10.14 1.91 15.23
C TRP A 182 10.77 1.10 16.38
N LEU A 183 10.92 -0.21 16.17
CA LEU A 183 11.55 -1.16 17.08
C LEU A 183 13.03 -0.88 17.34
N GLU A 184 13.81 -0.80 16.28
CA GLU A 184 15.25 -0.56 16.36
C GLU A 184 15.60 0.78 17.00
N LYS A 185 14.75 1.80 16.81
CA LYS A 185 14.95 3.14 17.37
C LYS A 185 14.46 3.31 18.79
N ASN A 186 13.68 2.36 19.33
CA ASN A 186 12.87 2.57 20.53
C ASN A 186 12.05 3.87 20.43
N ALA A 187 11.44 4.08 19.26
CA ALA A 187 10.80 5.35 18.92
C ALA A 187 9.59 5.65 19.82
N THR A 188 9.38 6.94 20.03
CA THR A 188 8.23 7.48 20.74
C THR A 188 7.21 8.06 19.76
N TYR A 189 5.99 8.33 20.26
CA TYR A 189 4.94 8.99 19.48
C TYR A 189 5.42 10.28 18.77
N MET A 190 6.30 11.05 19.41
CA MET A 190 6.83 12.29 18.85
C MET A 190 7.70 12.07 17.60
N GLU A 191 8.27 10.87 17.45
CA GLU A 191 9.17 10.49 16.36
C GLU A 191 8.43 9.79 15.21
N PHE A 192 7.11 9.61 15.31
CA PHE A 192 6.31 8.89 14.32
C PHE A 192 6.52 9.40 12.89
N ASN A 193 6.51 10.71 12.69
CA ASN A 193 6.76 11.31 11.37
C ASN A 193 8.17 11.06 10.86
N ASP A 194 9.16 11.00 11.74
CA ASP A 194 10.55 10.74 11.35
C ASP A 194 10.78 9.26 11.02
N VAL A 195 10.08 8.35 11.71
CA VAL A 195 10.01 6.93 11.33
C VAL A 195 9.33 6.76 9.97
N LEU A 196 8.24 7.47 9.68
CA LEU A 196 7.60 7.42 8.35
C LEU A 196 8.50 7.95 7.24
N LYS A 197 9.23 9.05 7.46
CA LYS A 197 10.22 9.56 6.50
C LYS A 197 11.34 8.54 6.23
N SER A 198 11.83 7.90 7.30
CA SER A 198 12.86 6.88 7.21
C SER A 198 12.36 5.61 6.51
N THR A 199 11.09 5.24 6.74
CA THR A 199 10.39 4.16 6.03
C THR A 199 10.31 4.48 4.54
N ARG A 200 9.80 5.66 4.17
CA ARG A 200 9.74 6.14 2.78
C ARG A 200 11.11 6.07 2.11
N ALA A 201 12.14 6.60 2.75
CA ALA A 201 13.49 6.62 2.20
C ALA A 201 14.04 5.21 1.98
N GLN A 202 13.69 4.24 2.84
CA GLN A 202 14.07 2.84 2.63
C GLN A 202 13.33 2.21 1.44
N LEU A 203 12.02 2.43 1.31
CA LEU A 203 11.24 1.94 0.18
C LEU A 203 11.74 2.51 -1.15
N GLU A 204 12.00 3.82 -1.21
CA GLU A 204 12.56 4.48 -2.40
C GLU A 204 13.92 3.89 -2.79
N ARG A 205 14.78 3.56 -1.81
CA ARG A 205 16.06 2.89 -2.10
C ARG A 205 15.89 1.47 -2.62
N GLU A 206 15.04 0.67 -1.98
CA GLU A 206 14.81 -0.74 -2.36
C GLU A 206 14.16 -0.85 -3.73
N LEU A 207 13.17 0.00 -4.05
CA LEU A 207 12.53 0.04 -5.36
C LEU A 207 13.49 0.42 -6.50
N LEU A 208 14.64 1.04 -6.21
CA LEU A 208 15.63 1.44 -7.22
C LEU A 208 16.80 0.44 -7.33
N MET A 209 16.75 -0.69 -6.62
CA MET A 209 17.77 -1.74 -6.75
C MET A 209 17.58 -2.50 -8.07
N ASN A 210 18.69 -2.77 -8.76
CA ASN A 210 18.67 -3.40 -10.10
C ASN A 210 18.03 -4.81 -10.12
N GLU A 211 18.12 -5.52 -9.00
CA GLU A 211 17.56 -6.86 -8.83
C GLU A 211 16.08 -6.88 -8.43
N VAL A 212 15.50 -5.72 -8.12
CA VAL A 212 14.11 -5.59 -7.67
C VAL A 212 13.22 -5.29 -8.86
N LEU A 213 12.63 -6.34 -9.44
CA LEU A 213 11.73 -6.24 -10.59
C LEU A 213 10.24 -6.29 -10.20
N ARG A 214 9.94 -6.81 -9.00
CA ARG A 214 8.62 -6.90 -8.39
C ARG A 214 8.72 -6.52 -6.90
N ILE A 215 7.58 -6.29 -6.25
CA ILE A 215 7.56 -5.98 -4.81
C ILE A 215 8.12 -7.16 -3.98
N GLU A 216 7.86 -8.37 -4.45
CA GLU A 216 8.32 -9.63 -3.88
C GLU A 216 9.84 -9.79 -3.89
N ASP A 217 10.53 -9.06 -4.78
CA ASP A 217 11.99 -9.09 -4.90
C ASP A 217 12.67 -8.09 -3.94
N MET A 218 11.90 -7.20 -3.29
CA MET A 218 12.43 -6.21 -2.33
C MET A 218 13.07 -6.92 -1.13
N PRO A 219 14.25 -6.48 -0.64
CA PRO A 219 14.87 -7.05 0.56
C PRO A 219 13.93 -7.08 1.79
N SER A 220 13.10 -6.05 1.95
CA SER A 220 12.14 -5.97 3.06
C SER A 220 10.91 -6.86 2.89
N TYR A 221 10.67 -7.46 1.72
CA TYR A 221 9.56 -8.38 1.51
C TYR A 221 9.65 -9.61 2.43
N GLY A 222 10.88 -10.05 2.72
CA GLY A 222 11.14 -11.14 3.67
C GLY A 222 10.64 -10.88 5.09
N LEU A 223 10.37 -9.62 5.48
CA LEU A 223 9.78 -9.29 6.79
C LEU A 223 8.33 -9.77 6.93
N LEU A 224 7.65 -10.10 5.83
CA LEU A 224 6.26 -10.56 5.85
C LEU A 224 6.08 -12.00 6.36
N TYR A 225 7.17 -12.73 6.62
CA TYR A 225 7.16 -14.14 7.01
C TYR A 225 7.92 -14.39 8.33
#